data_AF-A0A2P8HPH4-F1
#
_entry.id   AF-A0A2P8HPH4-F1
#
_cell.length_a   1.000
_cell.length_b   1.000
_cell.length_c   1.000
_cell.angle_alpha   90.00
_cell.angle_beta   90.00
_cell.angle_gamma   90.00
#
_symmetry.space_group_name_H-M   'P 1'
#
loop_
_entity.id
_entity.type
_entity.pdbx_description
1 polymer ?
#
loop_
_entity_poly.entity_id
_entity_poly.type
_entity_poly.pdbx_seq_one_letter_code
_entity_poly.pdbx_strand_id
1 'polypeptide(L)'
;MLKHLLYILLLGTAATPVLAQAKKKAAPAAATVSNKRPTKLRSSWGVFLSDTLPKSEIIKLLDSSLVVRDEKNVKYPIISFAFTYERHEPYLNDTTGQPAVYKDFTGENFKQGSLSALWSSRLKELLQTGDILYFDEIIIRYAGEKYYKAPALRIDVK
;
A
#
# COMPACT_ATOMS: atom_id res chain seq x y z
N MET A 1 -39.54 42.40 61.19
CA MET A 1 -38.51 41.34 61.07
C MET A 1 -39.22 40.05 60.66
N LEU A 2 -39.21 39.71 59.37
CA LEU A 2 -39.86 38.51 58.85
C LEU A 2 -38.90 37.82 57.88
N LYS A 3 -38.50 36.60 58.24
CA LYS A 3 -37.49 35.78 57.58
C LYS A 3 -38.07 35.06 56.34
N HIS A 4 -37.18 34.86 55.37
CA HIS A 4 -37.37 34.32 54.03
C HIS A 4 -38.09 32.96 53.91
N LEU A 5 -38.83 32.82 52.80
CA LEU A 5 -38.90 31.63 51.92
C LEU A 5 -39.59 32.09 50.61
N LEU A 6 -38.95 32.41 49.47
CA LEU A 6 -38.06 31.71 48.54
C LEU A 6 -38.70 30.57 47.70
N TYR A 7 -38.57 30.77 46.37
CA TYR A 7 -38.66 29.87 45.20
C TYR A 7 -40.06 29.56 44.59
N ILE A 8 -40.45 30.08 43.40
CA ILE A 8 -39.93 29.90 42.00
C ILE A 8 -40.37 28.54 41.45
N LEU A 9 -40.77 28.34 40.19
CA LEU A 9 -41.13 29.13 39.00
C LEU A 9 -41.54 28.07 37.98
N LEU A 10 -42.54 28.40 37.17
CA LEU A 10 -43.06 27.69 36.00
C LEU A 10 -42.01 26.88 35.20
N LEU A 11 -42.32 25.61 34.96
CA LEU A 11 -41.57 24.69 34.12
C LEU A 11 -41.96 24.89 32.64
N GLY A 12 -41.21 25.72 31.92
CA GLY A 12 -41.34 25.91 30.47
C GLY A 12 -40.25 25.13 29.72
N THR A 13 -40.63 24.02 29.09
CA THR A 13 -39.76 23.20 28.25
C THR A 13 -39.46 23.88 26.92
N ALA A 14 -38.26 24.42 26.75
CA ALA A 14 -37.73 24.84 25.45
C ALA A 14 -36.76 23.78 24.94
N ALA A 15 -37.16 23.04 23.90
CA ALA A 15 -36.31 22.11 23.17
C ALA A 15 -35.39 22.89 22.22
N THR A 16 -34.08 22.86 22.45
CA THR A 16 -33.09 23.37 21.51
C THR A 16 -32.65 22.27 20.55
N PRO A 17 -32.72 22.45 19.21
CA PRO A 17 -32.09 21.52 18.29
C PRO A 17 -30.56 21.69 18.34
N VAL A 18 -29.86 20.62 18.71
CA VAL A 18 -28.40 20.53 18.60
C VAL A 18 -28.05 20.35 17.13
N LEU A 19 -27.50 21.39 16.50
CA LEU A 19 -26.87 21.27 15.18
C LEU A 19 -25.51 20.60 15.35
N ALA A 20 -25.41 19.32 14.97
CA ALA A 20 -24.16 18.60 14.87
C ALA A 20 -23.27 19.25 13.79
N GLN A 21 -22.24 19.99 14.21
CA GLN A 21 -21.23 20.51 13.30
C GLN A 21 -20.41 19.33 12.75
N ALA A 22 -20.63 19.02 11.47
CA ALA A 22 -19.78 18.10 10.73
C ALA A 22 -18.33 18.62 10.76
N LYS A 23 -17.46 17.95 11.53
CA LYS A 23 -16.02 18.19 11.46
C LYS A 23 -15.59 17.93 10.02
N LYS A 24 -15.27 19.00 9.28
CA LYS A 24 -14.51 18.92 8.03
C LYS A 24 -13.24 18.12 8.35
N LYS A 25 -13.17 16.90 7.81
CA LYS A 25 -11.96 16.08 7.80
C LYS A 25 -10.86 16.96 7.21
N ALA A 26 -9.86 17.31 8.02
CA ALA A 26 -8.72 18.10 7.58
C ALA A 26 -8.14 17.42 6.34
N ALA A 27 -8.07 18.17 5.23
CA ALA A 27 -7.38 17.70 4.04
C ALA A 27 -5.92 17.42 4.43
N PRO A 28 -5.30 16.32 3.95
CA PRO A 28 -3.90 16.05 4.24
C PRO A 28 -3.07 17.24 3.77
N ALA A 29 -2.24 17.78 4.66
CA ALA A 29 -1.32 18.86 4.32
C ALA A 29 -0.45 18.39 3.14
N ALA A 30 -0.53 19.12 2.02
CA ALA A 30 0.29 18.85 0.85
C ALA A 30 1.76 19.02 1.25
N ALA A 31 2.52 17.92 1.23
CA ALA A 31 3.93 17.95 1.52
C ALA A 31 4.64 18.89 0.54
N THR A 32 5.40 19.85 1.07
CA THR A 32 6.23 20.77 0.30
C THR A 32 7.33 19.99 -0.41
N VAL A 33 7.13 19.69 -1.70
CA VAL A 33 8.12 18.97 -2.48
C VAL A 33 9.26 19.92 -2.87
N SER A 34 10.43 19.69 -2.28
CA SER A 34 11.67 20.41 -2.61
C SER A 34 12.05 20.15 -4.06
N ASN A 35 12.48 21.18 -4.80
CA ASN A 35 12.87 21.07 -6.21
C ASN A 35 14.24 20.38 -6.43
N LYS A 36 14.94 20.01 -5.34
CA LYS A 36 16.20 19.25 -5.38
C LYS A 36 15.92 17.75 -5.57
N ARG A 37 16.78 17.07 -6.33
CA ARG A 37 16.71 15.61 -6.54
C ARG A 37 16.72 14.89 -5.17
N PRO A 38 15.81 13.93 -4.92
CA PRO A 38 15.82 13.17 -3.69
C PRO A 38 17.12 12.37 -3.60
N THR A 39 17.77 12.43 -2.45
CA THR A 39 19.10 11.82 -2.25
C THR A 39 18.96 10.30 -2.17
N LYS A 40 17.90 9.80 -1.50
CA LYS A 40 17.62 8.37 -1.34
C LYS A 40 16.12 8.10 -1.37
N LEU A 41 15.67 7.42 -2.42
CA LEU A 41 14.32 6.87 -2.49
C LEU A 41 14.30 5.45 -1.90
N ARG A 42 13.16 5.07 -1.33
CA ARG A 42 12.90 3.73 -0.81
C ARG A 42 11.52 3.28 -1.28
N SER A 43 11.48 2.18 -2.01
CA SER A 43 10.24 1.51 -2.39
C SER A 43 9.81 0.56 -1.27
N SER A 44 8.50 0.35 -1.14
CA SER A 44 7.92 -0.58 -0.17
C SER A 44 6.56 -1.07 -0.65
N TRP A 45 6.16 -2.27 -0.23
CA TRP A 45 4.80 -2.76 -0.37
C TRP A 45 4.18 -2.93 1.02
N GLY A 46 3.22 -2.06 1.35
CA GLY A 46 2.77 -1.88 2.73
C GLY A 46 3.90 -1.32 3.61
N VAL A 47 4.39 -2.14 4.54
CA VAL A 47 5.54 -1.83 5.43
C VAL A 47 6.83 -2.52 5.00
N PHE A 48 6.75 -3.45 4.04
CA PHE A 48 7.84 -4.32 3.65
C PHE A 48 8.66 -3.70 2.52
N LEU A 49 9.96 -3.92 2.55
CA LEU A 49 10.89 -3.46 1.52
C LEU A 49 11.08 -4.61 0.52
N SER A 50 12.28 -5.17 0.45
CA SER A 50 12.53 -6.47 -0.17
C SER A 50 12.74 -7.47 0.94
N ASP A 51 11.73 -8.30 1.21
CA ASP A 51 11.74 -9.23 2.33
C ASP A 51 11.09 -10.56 1.91
N THR A 52 11.38 -11.60 2.68
CA THR A 52 10.72 -12.89 2.59
C THR A 52 9.44 -12.84 3.42
N LEU A 53 8.30 -13.00 2.78
CA LEU A 53 6.99 -12.85 3.44
C LEU A 53 6.19 -14.15 3.40
N PRO A 54 5.45 -14.47 4.48
CA PRO A 54 4.55 -15.61 4.44
C PRO A 54 3.43 -15.37 3.42
N LYS A 55 3.02 -16.41 2.71
CA LYS A 55 1.92 -16.35 1.72
C LYS A 55 0.69 -15.59 2.22
N SER A 56 0.30 -15.82 3.48
CA SER A 56 -0.88 -15.16 4.09
C SER A 56 -0.75 -13.64 4.18
N GLU A 57 0.46 -13.11 4.35
CA GLU A 57 0.68 -11.67 4.43
C GLU A 57 0.67 -11.04 3.04
N ILE A 58 1.26 -11.72 2.05
CA ILE A 58 1.22 -11.28 0.66
C ILE A 58 -0.22 -11.19 0.17
N ILE A 59 -1.06 -12.18 0.48
CA ILE A 59 -2.48 -12.18 0.09
C ILE A 59 -3.21 -10.91 0.59
N LYS A 60 -2.88 -10.40 1.78
CA LYS A 60 -3.46 -9.15 2.30
C LYS A 60 -2.91 -7.91 1.59
N LEU A 61 -1.68 -7.98 1.09
CA LEU A 61 -1.02 -6.90 0.38
C LEU A 61 -1.43 -6.81 -1.10
N LEU A 62 -1.99 -7.86 -1.69
CA LEU A 62 -2.36 -7.87 -3.13
C LEU A 62 -3.25 -6.69 -3.54
N ASP A 63 -4.17 -6.28 -2.66
CA ASP A 63 -5.06 -5.15 -2.91
C ASP A 63 -4.44 -3.80 -2.52
N SER A 64 -3.21 -3.79 -2.01
CA SER A 64 -2.47 -2.60 -1.57
C SER A 64 -1.58 -2.04 -2.68
N SER A 65 -1.50 -0.70 -2.73
CA SER A 65 -0.55 0.00 -3.60
C SER A 65 0.87 -0.10 -3.06
N LEU A 66 1.83 -0.15 -3.98
CA LEU A 66 3.22 0.17 -3.68
C LEU A 66 3.32 1.60 -3.12
N VAL A 67 4.34 1.85 -2.30
CA VAL A 67 4.62 3.15 -1.71
C VAL A 67 6.10 3.46 -1.83
N VAL A 68 6.43 4.62 -2.39
CA VAL A 68 7.79 5.14 -2.44
C VAL A 68 7.92 6.34 -1.51
N ARG A 69 8.99 6.35 -0.71
CA ARG A 69 9.30 7.42 0.24
C ARG A 69 10.73 7.92 0.09
N ASP A 70 11.00 9.17 0.45
CA ASP A 70 12.36 9.69 0.61
C ASP A 70 12.90 9.53 2.04
N GLU A 71 14.12 10.05 2.29
CA GLU A 71 14.73 10.13 3.62
C GLU A 71 13.90 10.91 4.66
N LYS A 72 12.99 11.78 4.24
CA LYS A 72 12.11 12.59 5.09
C LYS A 72 10.72 11.95 5.27
N ASN A 73 10.54 10.71 4.83
CA ASN A 73 9.26 9.99 4.84
C ASN A 73 8.15 10.65 4.01
N VAL A 74 8.50 11.53 3.06
CA VAL A 74 7.55 12.10 2.10
C VAL A 74 7.16 11.00 1.11
N LYS A 75 5.86 10.78 0.94
CA LYS A 75 5.32 9.80 -0.01
C LYS A 75 5.21 10.40 -1.40
N TYR A 76 5.58 9.61 -2.41
CA TYR A 76 5.44 9.99 -3.80
C TYR A 76 4.44 9.10 -4.54
N PRO A 77 3.57 9.68 -5.39
CA PRO A 77 2.68 8.92 -6.23
C PRO A 77 3.47 8.12 -7.28
N ILE A 78 3.10 6.84 -7.42
CA ILE A 78 3.65 5.94 -8.43
C ILE A 78 2.84 6.10 -9.72
N ILE A 79 3.56 6.24 -10.83
CA ILE A 79 3.02 6.41 -12.17
C ILE A 79 2.99 5.08 -12.90
N SER A 80 4.05 4.29 -12.77
CA SER A 80 4.13 2.98 -13.41
C SER A 80 5.12 2.07 -12.70
N PHE A 81 4.98 0.77 -12.93
CA PHE A 81 5.98 -0.24 -12.57
C PHE A 81 5.83 -1.47 -13.49
N ALA A 82 6.91 -2.23 -13.63
CA ALA A 82 6.91 -3.54 -14.25
C ALA A 82 6.76 -4.60 -13.17
N PHE A 83 5.85 -5.55 -13.35
CA PHE A 83 5.63 -6.65 -12.43
C PHE A 83 6.00 -7.97 -13.07
N THR A 84 6.72 -8.82 -12.33
CA THR A 84 7.00 -10.19 -12.74
C THR A 84 6.71 -11.15 -11.60
N TYR A 85 5.96 -12.20 -11.90
CA TYR A 85 5.72 -13.36 -11.05
C TYR A 85 6.57 -14.52 -11.55
N GLU A 86 7.51 -14.97 -10.72
CA GLU A 86 8.30 -16.17 -10.92
C GLU A 86 7.66 -17.31 -10.11
N ARG A 87 7.00 -18.24 -10.82
CA ARG A 87 6.37 -19.42 -10.25
C ARG A 87 7.37 -20.57 -10.18
N HIS A 88 7.47 -21.23 -9.03
CA HIS A 88 8.31 -22.41 -8.80
C HIS A 88 7.45 -23.65 -8.74
N GLU A 89 7.53 -24.48 -9.76
CA GLU A 89 6.77 -25.72 -9.87
C GLU A 89 7.67 -26.92 -9.60
N PRO A 90 7.51 -27.63 -8.47
CA PRO A 90 8.31 -28.80 -8.17
C PRO A 90 7.90 -29.96 -9.08
N TYR A 91 8.88 -30.68 -9.61
CA TYR A 91 8.66 -31.88 -10.41
C TYR A 91 9.70 -32.96 -10.08
N LEU A 92 9.37 -34.21 -10.35
CA LEU A 92 10.33 -35.31 -10.28
C LEU A 92 10.97 -35.47 -11.66
N ASN A 93 12.29 -35.36 -11.74
CA ASN A 93 12.99 -35.55 -12.99
C ASN A 93 13.16 -37.05 -13.27
N ASP A 94 12.44 -37.58 -14.27
CA ASP A 94 12.47 -39.01 -14.62
C ASP A 94 13.85 -39.51 -15.08
N THR A 95 14.74 -38.61 -15.53
CA THR A 95 16.10 -38.98 -15.97
C THR A 95 17.07 -39.11 -14.79
N THR A 96 16.93 -38.26 -13.78
CA THR A 96 17.84 -38.24 -12.62
C THR A 96 17.25 -38.93 -11.38
N GLY A 97 15.94 -39.16 -11.36
CA GLY A 97 15.19 -39.65 -10.21
C GLY A 97 15.14 -38.67 -9.02
N GLN A 98 15.54 -37.41 -9.21
CA GLN A 98 15.64 -36.41 -8.15
C GLN A 98 14.57 -35.32 -8.28
N PRO A 99 14.09 -34.75 -7.16
CA PRO A 99 13.24 -33.56 -7.20
C PRO A 99 13.99 -32.38 -7.83
N ALA A 100 13.29 -31.66 -8.70
CA ALA A 100 13.76 -30.43 -9.34
C ALA A 100 12.66 -29.37 -9.32
N VAL A 101 13.00 -28.13 -9.67
CA VAL A 101 12.06 -27.01 -9.71
C VAL A 101 12.10 -26.39 -11.09
N TYR A 102 10.94 -26.35 -11.74
CA TYR A 102 10.74 -25.59 -12.96
C TYR A 102 10.35 -24.16 -12.61
N LYS A 103 10.88 -23.19 -13.34
CA LYS A 103 10.64 -21.77 -13.12
C LYS A 103 9.89 -21.18 -14.30
N ASP A 104 8.70 -20.66 -14.05
CA ASP A 104 7.90 -19.95 -15.04
C ASP A 104 7.83 -18.46 -14.70
N PHE A 105 7.88 -17.60 -15.71
CA PHE A 105 7.93 -16.15 -15.54
C PHE A 105 6.77 -15.50 -16.30
N THR A 106 5.83 -14.92 -15.56
CA THR A 106 4.71 -14.16 -16.14
C THR A 106 4.70 -12.75 -15.59
N GLY A 107 4.47 -11.73 -16.42
CA GLY A 107 4.51 -10.34 -15.98
C GLY A 107 3.63 -9.40 -16.78
N GLU A 108 3.41 -8.20 -16.25
CA GLU A 108 2.68 -7.11 -16.88
C GLU A 108 3.25 -5.75 -16.45
N ASN A 109 3.12 -4.74 -17.31
CA ASN A 109 3.46 -3.35 -16.99
C ASN A 109 2.20 -2.59 -16.54
N PHE A 110 2.27 -2.00 -15.35
CA PHE A 110 1.18 -1.24 -14.76
C PHE A 110 1.40 0.27 -14.92
N LYS A 111 0.32 1.01 -15.20
CA LYS A 111 0.28 2.48 -15.25
C LYS A 111 -0.41 3.09 -14.01
N GLN A 112 -0.29 2.40 -12.88
CA GLN A 112 -0.87 2.76 -11.60
C GLN A 112 0.04 2.24 -10.47
N GLY A 113 -0.27 2.54 -9.21
CA GLY A 113 0.54 2.12 -8.06
C GLY A 113 0.23 0.73 -7.50
N SER A 114 -0.89 0.11 -7.90
CA SER A 114 -1.33 -1.19 -7.43
C SER A 114 -1.42 -2.21 -8.56
N LEU A 115 -1.40 -3.50 -8.22
CA LEU A 115 -1.76 -4.56 -9.16
C LEU A 115 -3.21 -4.38 -9.64
N SER A 116 -3.53 -4.89 -10.83
CA SER A 116 -4.91 -4.93 -11.29
C SER A 116 -5.71 -5.94 -10.46
N ALA A 117 -7.03 -5.80 -10.46
CA ALA A 117 -7.91 -6.76 -9.80
C ALA A 117 -7.74 -8.19 -10.37
N LEU A 118 -7.47 -8.30 -11.69
CA LEU A 118 -7.18 -9.58 -12.34
C LEU A 118 -5.91 -10.22 -11.79
N TRP A 119 -4.82 -9.46 -11.67
CA TRP A 119 -3.58 -9.99 -11.10
C TRP A 119 -3.74 -10.34 -9.63
N SER A 120 -4.42 -9.49 -8.87
CA SER A 120 -4.67 -9.71 -7.45
C SER A 120 -5.51 -10.97 -7.22
N SER A 121 -6.54 -11.22 -8.03
CA SER A 121 -7.35 -12.45 -7.95
C SER A 121 -6.56 -13.69 -8.36
N ARG A 122 -5.83 -13.63 -9.48
CA ARG A 122 -5.00 -14.75 -9.94
C ARG A 122 -3.94 -15.16 -8.91
N LEU A 123 -3.24 -14.19 -8.31
CA LEU A 123 -2.23 -14.48 -7.30
C LEU A 123 -2.86 -15.04 -6.01
N LYS A 124 -4.08 -14.66 -5.64
CA LYS A 124 -4.78 -15.28 -4.49
C LYS A 124 -4.94 -16.80 -4.68
N GLU A 125 -5.15 -17.25 -5.91
CA GLU A 125 -5.35 -18.66 -6.25
C GLU A 125 -4.03 -19.40 -6.49
N LEU A 126 -3.11 -18.78 -7.24
CA LEU A 126 -1.94 -19.46 -7.79
C LEU A 126 -0.68 -19.37 -6.93
N LEU A 127 -0.58 -18.40 -6.02
CA LEU A 127 0.65 -18.15 -5.27
C LEU A 127 1.01 -19.34 -4.36
N GLN A 128 2.25 -19.79 -4.43
CA GLN A 128 2.80 -20.89 -3.65
C GLN A 128 4.05 -20.47 -2.89
N THR A 129 4.38 -21.21 -1.83
CA THR A 129 5.64 -21.04 -1.11
C THR A 129 6.80 -21.38 -2.04
N GLY A 130 7.83 -20.54 -2.05
CA GLY A 130 8.98 -20.65 -2.94
C GLY A 130 8.93 -19.67 -4.12
N ASP A 131 7.73 -19.23 -4.52
CA ASP A 131 7.57 -18.25 -5.60
C ASP A 131 8.22 -16.90 -5.28
N ILE A 132 8.41 -16.06 -6.30
CA ILE A 132 9.03 -14.74 -6.17
C ILE A 132 8.23 -13.69 -6.92
N LEU A 133 8.01 -12.55 -6.29
CA LEU A 133 7.36 -11.38 -6.87
C LEU A 133 8.38 -10.26 -7.06
N TYR A 134 8.48 -9.75 -8.29
CA TYR A 134 9.36 -8.64 -8.65
C TYR A 134 8.54 -7.42 -9.02
N PHE A 135 8.94 -6.27 -8.49
CA PHE A 135 8.44 -4.95 -8.85
C PHE A 135 9.61 -4.10 -9.34
N ASP A 136 9.78 -4.07 -10.64
CA ASP A 136 10.87 -3.39 -11.32
C ASP A 136 10.39 -2.10 -11.99
N GLU A 137 11.33 -1.31 -12.50
CA GLU A 137 11.04 -0.08 -13.25
C GLU A 137 9.99 0.84 -12.57
N ILE A 138 10.03 0.93 -11.24
CA ILE A 138 9.08 1.74 -10.47
C ILE A 138 9.34 3.22 -10.76
N ILE A 139 8.40 3.89 -11.42
CA ILE A 139 8.47 5.31 -11.76
C ILE A 139 7.54 6.11 -10.85
N ILE A 140 8.08 7.14 -10.22
CA ILE A 140 7.32 8.07 -9.39
C ILE A 140 7.25 9.46 -10.01
N ARG A 141 6.20 10.20 -9.65
CA ARG A 141 6.12 11.64 -9.89
C ARG A 141 6.56 12.36 -8.62
N TYR A 142 7.62 13.16 -8.75
CA TYR A 142 8.25 13.85 -7.62
C TYR A 142 7.65 15.24 -7.40
N ALA A 143 7.99 16.20 -8.26
CA ALA A 143 7.50 17.58 -8.20
C ALA A 143 7.14 18.06 -9.62
N GLY A 144 5.94 18.63 -9.79
CA GLY A 144 5.48 19.10 -11.10
C GLY A 144 5.45 17.96 -12.13
N GLU A 145 6.24 18.09 -13.19
CA GLU A 145 6.36 17.09 -14.28
C GLU A 145 7.67 16.28 -14.21
N LYS A 146 8.36 16.30 -13.06
CA LYS A 146 9.60 15.52 -12.88
C LYS A 146 9.29 14.09 -12.45
N TYR A 147 9.84 13.14 -13.20
CA TYR A 147 9.75 11.71 -12.92
C TYR A 147 11.11 11.14 -12.51
N TYR A 148 11.09 10.21 -11.56
CA TYR A 148 12.28 9.49 -11.13
C TYR A 148 12.00 8.00 -11.00
N LYS A 149 13.02 7.20 -11.31
CA LYS A 149 13.04 5.77 -11.04
C LYS A 149 13.35 5.53 -9.56
N ALA A 150 12.52 4.74 -8.90
CA ALA A 150 12.69 4.28 -7.54
C ALA A 150 13.38 2.90 -7.52
N PRO A 151 13.96 2.47 -6.38
CA PRO A 151 14.56 1.14 -6.25
C PRO A 151 13.54 0.03 -6.52
N ALA A 152 13.98 -1.07 -7.12
CA ALA A 152 13.14 -2.26 -7.33
C ALA A 152 12.82 -2.96 -6.00
N LEU A 153 11.76 -3.77 -6.00
CA LEU A 153 11.39 -4.64 -4.87
C LEU A 153 11.33 -6.08 -5.32
N ARG A 154 11.81 -6.97 -4.45
CA ARG A 154 11.72 -8.41 -4.61
C ARG A 154 11.14 -8.99 -3.32
N ILE A 155 10.08 -9.77 -3.46
CA ILE A 155 9.42 -10.45 -2.35
C ILE A 155 9.49 -11.95 -2.60
N ASP A 156 10.19 -12.67 -1.72
CA ASP A 156 10.24 -14.13 -1.77
C ASP A 156 9.09 -14.70 -0.91
N VAL A 157 8.33 -15.65 -1.45
CA VAL A 157 7.16 -16.23 -0.77
C VAL A 157 7.60 -17.38 0.14
N LYS A 158 7.20 -17.32 1.41
CA LYS A 158 7.47 -18.36 2.41
C LYS A 158 6.18 -19.03 2.91
#